data_AF-A0A8B6HKN7-F1
#
_entry.id   AF-A0A8B6HKN7-F1
#
_cell.length_a   1.000
_cell.length_b   1.000
_cell.length_c   1.000
_cell.angle_alpha   90.00
_cell.angle_beta   90.00
_cell.angle_gamma   90.00
#
_symmetry.space_group_name_H-M   'P 1'
#
loop_
_entity.id
_entity.type
_entity.pdbx_description
1 polymer ?
#
loop_
_entity_poly.entity_id
_entity_poly.type
_entity_poly.pdbx_seq_one_letter_code
_entity_poly.pdbx_strand_id
1 'polypeptide(L)'
;MAQAQFTAVSFNIKKREYWLPEGMRCEVEGCETPIFSSLSIYIKHWKAKHIPVVPIYQCSICQSRFGRRCELTRHLRFFHHLSVEDTNTILCKVQPEQLPNMHYRDPGDVLPRQAKPRVNVEAREAARRHREL
;
A
#
# COMPACT_ATOMS: atom_id res chain seq x y z
N MET A 1 -32.11 43.37 -0.79
CA MET A 1 -31.34 42.33 -1.51
C MET A 1 -30.24 41.83 -0.58
N ALA A 2 -30.39 40.63 -0.04
CA ALA A 2 -29.43 40.06 0.92
C ALA A 2 -28.30 39.35 0.14
N GLN A 3 -27.07 39.85 0.28
CA GLN A 3 -25.89 39.21 -0.29
C GLN A 3 -25.42 38.12 0.69
N ALA A 4 -25.54 36.85 0.28
CA ALA A 4 -24.99 35.73 1.01
C ALA A 4 -23.45 35.74 0.89
N GLN A 5 -22.77 35.89 2.02
CA GLN A 5 -21.32 35.75 2.11
C GLN A 5 -20.97 34.26 2.11
N PHE A 6 -20.41 33.77 1.00
CA PHE A 6 -19.78 32.46 0.96
C PHE A 6 -18.44 32.53 1.70
N THR A 7 -18.41 32.05 2.94
CA THR A 7 -17.15 31.87 3.66
C THR A 7 -16.39 30.72 2.99
N ALA A 8 -15.25 31.04 2.37
CA ALA A 8 -14.32 30.05 1.85
C ALA A 8 -13.79 29.19 3.01
N VAL A 9 -14.29 27.97 3.15
CA VAL A 9 -13.73 26.98 4.06
C VAL A 9 -12.37 26.59 3.49
N SER A 10 -11.29 27.03 4.13
CA SER A 10 -9.93 26.65 3.75
C SER A 10 -9.74 25.15 3.98
N PHE A 11 -9.80 24.35 2.91
CA PHE A 11 -9.47 22.93 2.95
C PHE A 11 -7.97 22.78 3.22
N ASN A 12 -7.60 22.50 4.47
CA ASN A 12 -6.22 22.27 4.88
C ASN A 12 -5.83 20.82 4.53
N ILE A 13 -5.36 20.61 3.31
CA ILE A 13 -4.94 19.28 2.84
C ILE A 13 -3.67 18.88 3.60
N LYS A 14 -3.79 17.93 4.55
CA LYS A 14 -2.64 17.42 5.30
C LYS A 14 -1.63 16.78 4.35
N LYS A 15 -0.36 17.18 4.46
CA LYS A 15 0.74 16.63 3.66
C LYS A 15 1.08 15.22 4.15
N ARG A 16 1.25 14.29 3.20
CA ARG A 16 1.68 12.92 3.48
C ARG A 16 3.12 12.89 3.99
N GLU A 17 3.30 12.39 5.21
CA GLU A 17 4.60 12.36 5.88
C GLU A 17 5.48 11.16 5.47
N TYR A 18 6.79 11.30 5.68
CA TYR A 18 7.78 10.30 5.29
C TYR A 18 8.03 9.23 6.35
N TRP A 19 8.46 8.06 5.90
CA TRP A 19 8.93 6.98 6.77
C TRP A 19 10.26 7.30 7.43
N LEU A 20 10.37 7.03 8.73
CA LEU A 20 11.59 7.16 9.52
C LEU A 20 12.33 5.81 9.65
N PRO A 21 13.67 5.78 9.52
CA PRO A 21 14.47 4.55 9.65
C PRO A 21 14.31 3.83 10.99
N GLU A 22 14.05 4.58 12.06
CA GLU A 22 13.87 4.07 13.43
C GLU A 22 12.57 3.27 13.61
N GLY A 23 11.71 3.29 12.59
CA GLY A 23 10.38 2.69 12.61
C GLY A 23 9.32 3.66 13.11
N MET A 24 8.06 3.31 12.85
CA MET A 24 6.91 4.16 13.22
C MET A 24 5.70 3.30 13.61
N ARG A 25 4.84 3.83 14.47
CA ARG A 25 3.52 3.25 14.79
C ARG A 25 2.44 3.77 13.84
N CYS A 26 1.30 3.09 13.81
CA CYS A 26 0.10 3.68 13.23
C CYS A 26 -0.43 4.80 14.15
N GLU A 27 -0.80 5.93 13.55
CA GLU A 27 -1.33 7.11 14.26
C GLU A 27 -2.85 7.20 14.21
N VAL A 28 -3.51 6.22 13.58
CA VAL A 28 -4.96 6.15 13.56
C VAL A 28 -5.47 5.87 14.97
N GLU A 29 -6.44 6.68 15.41
CA GLU A 29 -7.05 6.58 16.73
C GLU A 29 -7.62 5.17 17.01
N GLY A 30 -7.23 4.60 18.15
CA GLY A 30 -7.55 3.23 18.56
C GLY A 30 -6.92 2.13 17.69
N CYS A 31 -6.04 2.47 16.74
CA CYS A 31 -5.21 1.49 16.04
C CYS A 31 -3.95 1.20 16.86
N GLU A 32 -4.08 0.32 17.84
CA GLU A 32 -2.98 -0.06 18.71
C GLU A 32 -2.12 -1.13 18.03
N THR A 33 -1.01 -0.70 17.43
CA THR A 33 -0.05 -1.58 16.77
C THR A 33 1.35 -1.39 17.34
N PRO A 34 2.19 -2.44 17.35
CA PRO A 34 3.60 -2.28 17.64
C PRO A 34 4.29 -1.35 16.63
N ILE A 35 5.48 -0.88 16.96
CA ILE A 35 6.34 -0.13 16.04
C ILE A 35 6.68 -1.03 14.86
N PHE A 36 6.39 -0.57 13.63
CA PHE A 36 6.83 -1.26 12.44
C PHE A 36 8.27 -0.86 12.14
N SER A 37 9.15 -1.83 11.91
CA SER A 37 10.56 -1.61 11.57
C SER A 37 10.79 -1.23 10.11
N SER A 38 9.76 -1.33 9.25
CA SER A 38 9.90 -0.99 7.83
C SER A 38 8.61 -0.48 7.22
N LEU A 39 8.75 0.43 6.25
CA LEU A 39 7.65 0.98 5.48
C LEU A 39 6.80 -0.12 4.82
N SER A 40 7.45 -1.16 4.29
CA SER A 40 6.75 -2.27 3.61
C SER A 40 5.79 -3.02 4.54
N ILE A 41 6.17 -3.23 5.81
CA ILE A 41 5.29 -3.88 6.80
C ILE A 41 4.16 -2.92 7.19
N TYR A 42 4.48 -1.66 7.44
CA TYR A 42 3.46 -0.63 7.73
C TYR A 42 2.42 -0.47 6.61
N ILE A 43 2.85 -0.43 5.34
CA ILE A 43 1.92 -0.31 4.20
C ILE A 43 1.02 -1.54 4.07
N LYS A 44 1.52 -2.74 4.39
CA LYS A 44 0.67 -3.95 4.44
C LYS A 44 -0.38 -3.82 5.53
N HIS A 45 0.01 -3.37 6.73
CA HIS A 45 -0.91 -3.08 7.81
C HIS A 45 -1.97 -2.05 7.38
N TRP A 46 -1.54 -0.93 6.78
CA TRP A 46 -2.43 0.13 6.32
C TRP A 46 -3.48 -0.39 5.35
N LYS A 47 -3.06 -1.15 4.32
CA LYS A 47 -3.98 -1.75 3.35
C LYS A 47 -5.00 -2.69 3.98
N ALA A 48 -4.60 -3.43 5.01
CA ALA A 48 -5.45 -4.43 5.66
C ALA A 48 -6.41 -3.84 6.70
N LYS A 49 -6.13 -2.65 7.25
CA LYS A 49 -6.92 -2.08 8.35
C LYS A 49 -7.57 -0.73 8.02
N HIS A 50 -7.01 0.05 7.10
CA HIS A 50 -7.44 1.44 6.87
C HIS A 50 -7.91 1.70 5.44
N ILE A 51 -8.07 0.64 4.63
CA ILE A 51 -8.77 0.71 3.35
C ILE A 51 -10.12 0.03 3.51
N PRO A 52 -11.23 0.69 3.13
CA PRO A 52 -12.59 0.17 3.34
C PRO A 52 -12.91 -1.05 2.46
N VAL A 53 -12.23 -1.20 1.32
CA VAL A 53 -12.37 -2.33 0.40
C VAL A 53 -11.02 -2.99 0.17
N VAL A 54 -10.97 -4.32 0.27
CA VAL A 54 -9.74 -5.09 0.07
C VAL A 54 -9.87 -6.00 -1.15
N PRO A 55 -8.79 -6.14 -1.95
CA PRO A 55 -8.78 -7.06 -3.07
C PRO A 55 -8.66 -8.51 -2.58
N ILE A 56 -9.53 -9.38 -3.10
CA ILE A 56 -9.46 -10.83 -2.90
C ILE A 56 -9.14 -11.51 -4.23
N TYR A 57 -8.13 -12.36 -4.19
CA TYR A 57 -7.65 -13.14 -5.33
C TYR A 57 -8.15 -14.58 -5.18
N GLN A 58 -8.99 -15.02 -6.11
CA GLN A 58 -9.54 -16.37 -6.11
C GLN A 58 -8.74 -17.28 -7.06
N CYS A 59 -8.43 -18.49 -6.60
CA CYS A 59 -7.83 -19.52 -7.44
C CYS A 59 -8.87 -20.09 -8.40
N SER A 60 -8.62 -20.05 -9.71
CA SER A 60 -9.55 -20.60 -10.71
C SER A 60 -9.63 -22.13 -10.72
N ILE A 61 -8.67 -22.83 -10.09
CA ILE A 61 -8.59 -24.30 -10.06
C ILE A 61 -9.40 -24.86 -8.88
N CYS A 62 -9.21 -24.31 -7.67
CA CYS A 62 -9.81 -24.85 -6.44
C CYS A 62 -10.68 -23.84 -5.67
N GLN A 63 -10.90 -22.65 -6.23
CA GLN A 63 -11.74 -21.58 -5.65
C GLN A 63 -11.29 -21.03 -4.29
N SER A 64 -10.09 -21.41 -3.82
CA SER A 64 -9.47 -20.86 -2.62
C SER A 64 -9.22 -19.35 -2.76
N ARG A 65 -9.43 -18.60 -1.67
CA ARG A 65 -9.37 -17.13 -1.64
C ARG A 65 -8.14 -16.64 -0.88
N PHE A 66 -7.50 -15.61 -1.42
CA PHE A 66 -6.27 -15.04 -0.88
C PHE A 66 -6.36 -13.51 -0.84
N GLY A 67 -5.83 -12.89 0.23
CA GLY A 67 -5.84 -11.43 0.37
C GLY A 67 -4.73 -10.73 -0.44
N ARG A 68 -3.78 -11.51 -0.99
CA ARG A 68 -2.63 -10.99 -1.74
C ARG A 68 -2.31 -11.84 -2.95
N ARG A 69 -1.90 -11.17 -4.04
CA ARG A 69 -1.46 -11.84 -5.28
C ARG A 69 -0.32 -12.83 -5.05
N CYS A 70 0.68 -12.48 -4.23
CA CYS A 70 1.81 -13.36 -3.94
C CYS A 70 1.42 -14.63 -3.17
N GLU A 71 0.35 -14.60 -2.37
CA GLU A 71 -0.17 -15.78 -1.69
C GLU A 71 -0.82 -16.73 -2.68
N LEU A 72 -1.60 -16.21 -3.62
CA LEU A 72 -2.16 -17.00 -4.73
C LEU A 72 -1.03 -17.58 -5.59
N THR A 73 -0.01 -16.79 -5.96
CA THR A 73 1.17 -17.29 -6.70
C THR A 73 1.83 -18.47 -5.98
N ARG A 74 2.06 -18.34 -4.67
CA ARG A 74 2.63 -19.40 -3.86
C ARG A 74 1.71 -20.63 -3.85
N HIS A 75 0.42 -20.43 -3.64
CA HIS A 75 -0.57 -21.51 -3.64
C HIS A 75 -0.56 -22.30 -4.95
N LEU A 76 -0.58 -21.62 -6.10
CA LEU A 76 -0.52 -22.24 -7.43
C LEU A 76 0.71 -23.14 -7.61
N ARG A 77 1.87 -22.67 -7.14
CA ARG A 77 3.13 -23.45 -7.24
C ARG A 77 3.19 -24.65 -6.31
N PHE A 78 2.70 -24.51 -5.07
CA PHE A 78 2.84 -25.57 -4.06
C PHE A 78 1.71 -26.61 -4.09
N PHE A 79 0.47 -26.20 -4.39
CA PHE A 79 -0.70 -27.07 -4.34
C PHE A 79 -1.17 -27.53 -5.72
N HIS A 80 -0.81 -26.81 -6.78
CA HIS A 80 -1.14 -27.18 -8.16
C HIS A 80 0.11 -27.48 -9.01
N HIS A 81 1.29 -27.46 -8.40
CA HIS A 81 2.58 -27.79 -9.04
C HIS A 81 2.82 -27.05 -10.35
N LEU A 82 2.29 -25.83 -10.48
CA LEU A 82 2.40 -25.05 -11.70
C LEU A 82 3.81 -24.48 -11.88
N SER A 83 4.24 -24.43 -13.14
CA SER A 83 5.43 -23.69 -13.55
C SER A 83 5.27 -22.18 -13.31
N VAL A 84 6.36 -21.43 -13.47
CA VAL A 84 6.32 -19.96 -13.33
C VAL A 84 5.47 -19.36 -14.46
N GLU A 85 5.58 -19.90 -15.66
CA GLU A 85 4.88 -19.50 -16.87
C GLU A 85 3.37 -19.72 -16.74
N ASP A 86 2.96 -20.92 -16.28
CA ASP A 86 1.55 -21.26 -16.07
C ASP A 86 0.94 -20.41 -14.97
N THR A 87 1.68 -20.23 -13.87
CA THR A 87 1.27 -19.39 -12.75
C THR A 87 1.02 -17.96 -13.21
N ASN A 88 1.92 -17.39 -14.02
CA ASN A 88 1.77 -16.04 -14.57
C ASN A 88 0.55 -15.95 -15.51
N THR A 89 0.32 -16.97 -16.33
CA THR A 89 -0.84 -17.03 -17.23
C THR A 89 -2.16 -16.96 -16.46
N ILE A 90 -2.29 -17.71 -15.36
CA ILE A 90 -3.47 -17.64 -14.49
C ILE A 90 -3.56 -16.25 -13.84
N LEU A 91 -2.47 -15.78 -13.24
CA LEU A 91 -2.46 -14.51 -12.53
C LEU A 91 -2.76 -13.31 -13.44
N CYS A 92 -2.42 -13.33 -14.72
CA CYS A 92 -2.78 -12.28 -15.67
C CYS A 92 -4.30 -12.20 -15.94
N LYS A 93 -5.00 -13.33 -15.80
CA LYS A 93 -6.46 -13.42 -16.03
C LYS A 93 -7.27 -13.20 -14.74
N VAL A 94 -6.66 -13.37 -13.58
CA VAL A 94 -7.30 -13.15 -12.28
C VAL A 94 -7.44 -11.65 -12.01
N GLN A 95 -8.67 -11.16 -12.04
CA GLN A 95 -9.03 -9.84 -11.51
C GLN A 95 -9.37 -9.96 -10.02
N PRO A 96 -8.87 -9.06 -9.15
CA PRO A 96 -9.21 -9.11 -7.74
C PRO A 96 -10.63 -8.63 -7.49
N GLU A 97 -11.43 -9.46 -6.82
CA GLU A 97 -12.74 -9.08 -6.31
C GLU A 97 -12.57 -8.04 -5.20
N GLN A 98 -13.29 -6.91 -5.27
CA GLN A 98 -13.27 -5.89 -4.24
C GLN A 98 -14.32 -6.22 -3.19
N LEU A 99 -13.88 -6.66 -2.00
CA LEU A 99 -14.79 -6.99 -0.90
C LEU A 99 -14.67 -6.00 0.25
N PRO A 100 -15.76 -5.72 1.01
CA PRO A 100 -15.68 -4.88 2.18
C PRO A 100 -14.66 -5.43 3.19
N ASN A 101 -13.82 -4.55 3.72
CA ASN A 101 -12.82 -4.93 4.68
C ASN A 101 -13.45 -5.07 6.07
N MET A 102 -13.64 -6.32 6.51
CA MET A 102 -14.22 -6.63 7.84
C MET A 102 -13.37 -6.12 9.02
N HIS A 103 -12.12 -5.74 8.76
CA HIS A 103 -11.23 -5.15 9.76
C HIS A 103 -10.97 -3.66 9.51
N TYR A 104 -11.84 -3.00 8.74
CA TYR A 104 -11.74 -1.58 8.47
C TYR A 104 -11.85 -0.77 9.76
N ARG A 105 -10.91 0.15 9.92
CA ARG A 105 -10.88 1.20 10.92
C ARG A 105 -10.64 2.50 10.18
N ASP A 106 -11.57 3.43 10.34
CA ASP A 106 -11.51 4.74 9.67
C ASP A 106 -10.25 5.50 10.12
N PRO A 107 -9.34 5.86 9.19
CA PRO A 107 -8.18 6.68 9.50
C PRO A 107 -8.52 8.17 9.71
N GLY A 108 -9.74 8.62 9.40
CA GLY A 108 -10.09 10.04 9.39
C GLY A 108 -9.17 10.81 8.43
N ASP A 109 -8.54 11.88 8.94
CA ASP A 109 -7.58 12.68 8.16
C ASP A 109 -6.16 12.11 8.11
N VAL A 110 -5.89 10.98 8.79
CA VAL A 110 -4.55 10.40 8.82
C VAL A 110 -4.25 9.79 7.44
N LEU A 111 -3.14 10.20 6.84
CA LEU A 111 -2.66 9.63 5.58
C LEU A 111 -1.57 8.59 5.83
N PRO A 112 -1.47 7.53 5.00
CA PRO A 112 -0.39 6.55 5.16
C PRO A 112 0.96 7.22 5.00
N ARG A 113 2.01 6.77 5.70
CA ARG A 113 3.39 7.22 5.43
C ARG A 113 3.84 6.89 4.00
N GLN A 114 4.81 7.64 3.47
CA GLN A 114 5.44 7.39 2.17
C GLN A 114 6.97 7.25 2.26
N ALA A 115 7.58 6.63 1.25
CA ALA A 115 9.02 6.58 1.15
C ALA A 115 9.59 8.00 0.97
N LYS A 116 10.76 8.26 1.55
CA LYS A 116 11.52 9.47 1.21
C LYS A 116 11.85 9.43 -0.29
N PRO A 117 11.75 10.56 -1.02
CA PRO A 117 12.16 10.61 -2.41
C PRO A 117 13.60 10.14 -2.53
N ARG A 118 13.90 9.34 -3.57
CA ARG A 118 15.30 9.05 -3.91
C ARG A 118 15.94 10.37 -4.35
N VAL A 119 17.01 10.77 -3.66
CA VAL A 119 17.79 11.98 -3.98
C VAL A 119 18.24 11.95 -5.44
N ASN A 120 18.19 13.12 -6.08
CA ASN A 120 18.17 13.38 -7.52
C ASN A 120 19.28 12.65 -8.32
N VAL A 121 18.91 12.17 -9.52
CA VAL A 121 19.82 11.58 -10.53
C VAL A 121 21.00 12.51 -10.81
N GLU A 122 20.79 13.83 -10.82
CA GLU A 122 21.86 14.83 -11.02
C GLU A 122 22.97 14.76 -9.96
N ALA A 123 22.64 14.47 -8.70
CA ALA A 123 23.65 14.30 -7.64
C ALA A 123 24.45 13.01 -7.82
N ARG A 124 23.83 11.96 -8.36
CA ARG A 124 24.50 10.70 -8.73
C ARG A 124 25.40 10.87 -9.95
N GLU A 125 24.95 11.63 -10.94
CA GLU A 125 25.73 11.92 -12.16
C GLU A 125 26.91 12.87 -11.89
N ALA A 126 26.71 13.90 -11.07
CA ALA A 126 27.80 14.78 -10.62
C ALA A 126 28.89 13.99 -9.86
N ALA A 127 28.49 13.05 -9.00
CA ALA A 127 29.41 12.15 -8.29
C ALA A 127 30.10 11.10 -9.19
N ARG A 128 29.58 10.84 -10.40
CA ARG A 128 30.24 10.01 -11.41
C ARG A 128 31.30 10.82 -12.16
N ARG A 129 30.94 12.03 -12.64
CA ARG A 129 31.85 12.94 -13.35
C ARG A 129 33.09 13.29 -12.53
N HIS A 130 32.95 13.45 -11.21
CA HIS A 130 34.08 13.73 -10.32
C HIS A 130 35.05 12.54 -10.12
N ARG A 131 34.67 11.31 -10.49
CA ARG A 131 35.54 10.12 -10.40
C ARG A 131 36.26 9.79 -11.70
N GLU A 132 35.93 10.48 -12.79
CA GLU A 132 36.49 10.28 -14.13
C GLU A 132 37.51 11.38 -14.50
N LEU A 133 37.81 12.28 -13.56
CA LEU A 133 38.90 13.26 -13.57
C LEU A 133 40.01 12.79 -12.63
#